data_AF-A0A9C7PJC3-F1
#
_entry.id   AF-A0A9C7PJC3-F1
#
_cell.length_a   1.000
_cell.length_b   1.000
_cell.length_c   1.000
_cell.angle_alpha   90.00
_cell.angle_beta   90.00
_cell.angle_gamma   90.00
#
_symmetry.space_group_name_H-M   'P 1'
#
loop_
_entity.id
_entity.type
_entity.pdbx_description
1 polymer ?
#
loop_
_entity_poly.entity_id
_entity_poly.type
_entity_poly.pdbx_seq_one_letter_code
_entity_poly.pdbx_strand_id
1 'polypeptide(L)'
;MLKHRDSTGLRDYWSYVPGGNDPEEGHREYSQLMSSSLALISDHILDTVPLNDYQSLIDVAGGTGHFARMVTKRHPHIAASVLDLPRWSRSEKPAPQ
;
A
#
# COMPACT_ATOMS: atom_id res chain seq x y z
N MET A 1 -29.59 -7.78 -10.41
CA MET A 1 -29.14 -6.47 -10.94
C MET A 1 -28.93 -5.57 -9.73
N LEU A 2 -27.70 -5.32 -9.28
CA LEU A 2 -27.45 -4.34 -8.21
C LEU A 2 -26.79 -3.11 -8.83
N LYS A 3 -27.61 -2.07 -9.06
CA LYS A 3 -27.15 -0.71 -9.35
C LYS A 3 -27.41 0.13 -8.11
N HIS A 4 -26.48 0.08 -7.16
CA HIS A 4 -26.30 1.12 -6.16
C HIS A 4 -24.80 1.41 -6.11
N ARG A 5 -24.37 2.36 -6.94
CA ARG A 5 -23.05 2.99 -6.86
C ARG A 5 -23.21 4.24 -6.01
N ASP A 6 -23.61 4.08 -4.77
CA ASP A 6 -23.42 5.17 -3.80
C ASP A 6 -21.91 5.33 -3.66
N SER A 7 -21.45 6.56 -3.85
CA SER A 7 -20.05 6.95 -3.86
C SER A 7 -19.37 6.51 -2.58
N THR A 8 -18.68 5.37 -2.63
CA THR A 8 -17.75 4.99 -1.57
C THR A 8 -16.71 6.10 -1.50
N GLY A 9 -16.50 6.69 -0.32
CA GLY A 9 -15.52 7.78 -0.11
C GLY A 9 -14.09 7.42 -0.55
N LEU A 10 -13.85 6.14 -0.86
CA LEU A 10 -12.67 5.65 -1.57
C LEU A 10 -12.41 6.40 -2.90
N ARG A 11 -13.46 6.93 -3.55
CA ARG A 11 -13.36 7.72 -4.79
C ARG A 11 -12.58 9.02 -4.64
N ASP A 12 -12.69 9.65 -3.48
CA ASP A 12 -12.09 10.97 -3.23
C ASP A 12 -10.57 10.87 -3.04
N TYR A 13 -10.06 9.65 -2.85
CA TYR A 13 -8.65 9.34 -2.64
C TYR A 13 -7.86 9.03 -3.93
N TRP A 14 -8.53 8.87 -5.07
CA TRP A 14 -7.84 8.60 -6.34
C TRP A 14 -7.46 9.88 -7.05
N SER A 15 -6.19 10.26 -6.94
CA SER A 15 -5.58 11.44 -7.56
C SER A 15 -5.65 11.49 -9.10
N TYR A 16 -6.01 10.38 -9.74
CA TYR A 16 -6.26 10.29 -11.18
C TYR A 16 -7.72 10.53 -11.58
N VAL A 17 -8.62 10.77 -10.63
CA VAL A 17 -9.98 11.23 -10.87
C VAL A 17 -9.95 12.76 -10.98
N PRO A 18 -10.41 13.37 -12.10
CA PRO A 18 -10.45 14.81 -12.23
C PRO A 18 -11.36 15.45 -11.16
N GLY A 19 -10.85 16.41 -10.37
CA GLY A 19 -11.64 17.23 -9.44
C GLY A 19 -11.28 17.13 -7.94
N GLY A 20 -10.26 16.37 -7.54
CA GLY A 20 -9.79 16.28 -6.15
C GLY A 20 -8.82 17.39 -5.72
N ASN A 21 -8.67 17.58 -4.40
CA ASN A 21 -7.61 18.40 -3.76
C ASN A 21 -6.20 17.86 -4.10
N ASP A 22 -5.14 18.54 -3.63
CA ASP A 22 -3.73 18.24 -3.94
C ASP A 22 -3.46 16.72 -4.14
N PRO A 23 -3.16 16.30 -5.39
CA PRO A 23 -2.93 14.90 -5.76
C PRO A 23 -1.92 14.17 -4.85
N GLU A 24 -0.93 14.88 -4.32
CA GLU A 24 0.10 14.30 -3.44
C GLU A 24 -0.44 14.02 -2.03
N GLU A 25 -1.28 14.91 -1.49
CA GLU A 25 -1.90 14.75 -0.18
C GLU A 25 -2.94 13.62 -0.19
N GLY A 26 -3.80 13.58 -1.20
CA GLY A 26 -4.77 12.50 -1.38
C GLY A 26 -4.11 11.12 -1.54
N HIS A 27 -2.99 11.05 -2.27
CA HIS A 27 -2.22 9.81 -2.39
C HIS A 27 -1.61 9.35 -1.06
N ARG A 28 -1.10 10.28 -0.27
CA ARG A 28 -0.51 10.00 1.06
C ARG A 28 -1.57 9.47 2.04
N GLU A 29 -2.71 10.16 2.14
CA GLU A 29 -3.80 9.75 3.03
C GLU A 29 -4.38 8.39 2.64
N TYR A 30 -4.60 8.16 1.34
CA TYR A 30 -5.02 6.86 0.82
C TYR A 30 -4.04 5.74 1.20
N SER A 31 -2.74 5.98 0.97
CA SER A 31 -1.71 4.98 1.22
C SER A 31 -1.62 4.65 2.71
N GLN A 32 -1.79 5.64 3.59
CA GLN A 32 -1.87 5.44 5.03
C GLN A 32 -3.11 4.65 5.45
N LEU A 33 -4.28 4.99 4.90
CA LEU A 33 -5.53 4.27 5.14
C LEU A 33 -5.42 2.80 4.69
N MET A 34 -4.86 2.57 3.51
CA MET A 34 -4.69 1.23 2.96
C MET A 34 -3.68 0.41 3.75
N SER A 35 -2.55 1.01 4.15
CA SER A 35 -1.55 0.36 5.01
C SER A 35 -2.14 -0.05 6.36
N SER A 36 -2.93 0.82 6.98
CA SER A 36 -3.62 0.53 8.25
C SER A 36 -4.64 -0.60 8.10
N SER A 37 -5.38 -0.62 7.00
CA SER A 37 -6.34 -1.68 6.69
C SER A 37 -5.65 -3.03 6.46
N LEU A 38 -4.51 -3.04 5.77
CA LEU A 38 -3.72 -4.25 5.54
C LEU A 38 -3.19 -4.83 6.85
N ALA A 39 -2.73 -3.98 7.78
CA ALA A 39 -2.27 -4.43 9.10
C ALA A 39 -3.37 -5.18 9.87
N LEU A 40 -4.63 -4.74 9.77
CA LEU A 40 -5.77 -5.39 10.45
C LEU A 40 -6.07 -6.79 9.93
N ILE A 41 -5.84 -7.05 8.64
CA ILE A 41 -6.14 -8.35 8.01
C ILE A 41 -4.91 -9.23 7.81
N SER A 42 -3.70 -8.72 8.10
CA SER A 42 -2.43 -9.40 7.82
C SER A 42 -2.35 -10.78 8.47
N ASP A 43 -2.74 -10.90 9.75
CA ASP A 43 -2.74 -12.19 10.44
C ASP A 43 -3.69 -13.18 9.78
N HIS A 44 -4.86 -12.73 9.33
CA HIS A 44 -5.81 -13.58 8.62
C HIS A 44 -5.25 -14.06 7.28
N ILE A 45 -4.57 -13.19 6.53
CA ILE A 45 -3.89 -13.58 5.30
C ILE A 45 -2.85 -14.67 5.59
N LEU A 46 -2.01 -14.49 6.61
CA LEU A 46 -0.96 -15.44 6.97
C LEU A 46 -1.49 -16.79 7.50
N ASP A 47 -2.70 -16.81 8.07
CA ASP A 47 -3.37 -18.06 8.46
C ASP A 47 -3.93 -18.82 7.25
N THR A 48 -4.24 -18.14 6.14
CA THR A 48 -4.87 -18.76 4.96
C THR A 48 -3.88 -19.32 3.95
N VAL A 49 -2.63 -18.85 3.95
CA VAL A 49 -1.60 -19.25 2.97
C VAL A 49 -0.50 -20.06 3.68
N PRO A 50 -0.26 -21.32 3.30
CA PRO A 50 0.81 -22.11 3.89
C PRO A 50 2.17 -21.64 3.36
N LEU A 51 2.88 -20.83 4.15
CA LEU A 51 4.17 -20.25 3.75
C LEU A 51 5.41 -21.10 4.12
N ASN A 52 5.23 -22.24 4.78
CA ASN A 52 6.34 -23.03 5.36
C ASN A 52 7.33 -23.61 4.33
N ASP A 53 6.90 -23.80 3.08
CA ASP A 53 7.74 -24.38 2.02
C ASP A 53 8.43 -23.30 1.16
N TYR A 54 8.21 -22.01 1.46
CA TYR A 54 8.78 -20.90 0.72
C TYR A 54 10.01 -20.35 1.44
N GLN A 55 11.01 -19.93 0.66
CA GLN A 55 12.25 -19.35 1.19
C GLN A 55 12.32 -17.83 0.98
N SER A 56 11.53 -17.29 0.07
CA SER A 56 11.54 -15.86 -0.25
C SER A 56 10.15 -15.32 -0.55
N LEU A 57 9.94 -14.05 -0.19
CA LEU A 57 8.71 -13.30 -0.45
C LEU A 57 9.04 -11.88 -0.94
N ILE A 58 8.30 -11.41 -1.94
CA ILE A 58 8.37 -10.02 -2.41
C ILE A 58 7.02 -9.37 -2.16
N ASP A 59 7.00 -8.37 -1.30
CA ASP A 59 5.84 -7.54 -0.98
C ASP A 59 5.73 -6.40 -2.00
N VAL A 60 4.89 -6.58 -3.01
CA VAL A 60 4.72 -5.66 -4.14
C VAL A 60 3.74 -4.56 -3.76
N ALA A 61 4.12 -3.30 -3.99
CA ALA A 61 3.46 -2.11 -3.45
C ALA A 61 3.34 -2.16 -1.91
N GLY A 62 4.34 -2.75 -1.25
CA GLY A 62 4.36 -2.99 0.19
C GLY A 62 4.58 -1.72 1.05
N GLY A 63 4.76 -0.57 0.43
CA GLY A 63 4.93 0.74 1.07
C GLY A 63 6.12 0.75 2.01
N THR A 64 5.83 0.91 3.30
CA THR A 64 6.84 0.89 4.37
C THR A 64 7.30 -0.52 4.75
N GLY A 65 6.78 -1.57 4.11
CA GLY A 65 7.14 -2.96 4.36
C GLY A 65 6.51 -3.57 5.61
N HIS A 66 5.35 -3.05 6.04
CA HIS A 66 4.68 -3.54 7.24
C HIS A 66 4.34 -5.03 7.12
N PHE A 67 3.76 -5.44 6.00
CA PHE A 67 3.38 -6.83 5.76
C PHE A 67 4.61 -7.75 5.67
N ALA A 68 5.64 -7.36 4.91
CA ALA A 68 6.92 -8.07 4.87
C ALA A 68 7.52 -8.32 6.28
N ARG A 69 7.45 -7.35 7.19
CA ARG A 69 7.92 -7.53 8.59
C ARG A 69 7.05 -8.48 9.40
N MET A 70 5.73 -8.49 9.16
CA MET A 70 4.83 -9.46 9.79
C MET A 70 5.11 -10.88 9.30
N VAL A 71 5.38 -11.06 8.01
CA VAL A 71 5.81 -12.34 7.42
C VAL A 71 7.06 -12.85 8.12
N THR A 72 8.14 -12.06 8.19
CA THR A 72 9.41 -12.53 8.78
C THR A 72 9.33 -12.75 10.29
N LYS A 73 8.44 -12.03 10.99
CA LYS A 73 8.17 -12.29 12.41
C LYS A 73 7.52 -13.66 12.63
N ARG A 74 6.60 -14.09 11.75
CA ARG A 74 5.87 -15.36 11.87
C ARG A 74 6.58 -16.55 11.21
N HIS A 75 7.31 -16.30 10.12
CA HIS A 75 8.08 -17.27 9.36
C HIS A 75 9.54 -16.80 9.24
N PRO A 76 10.36 -16.96 10.29
CA PRO A 76 11.73 -16.42 10.32
C PRO A 76 12.69 -16.99 9.27
N HIS A 77 12.32 -18.09 8.62
CA HIS A 77 13.08 -18.72 7.54
C HIS A 77 12.88 -18.03 6.19
N ILE A 78 11.87 -17.15 6.05
CA ILE A 78 11.57 -16.46 4.79
C ILE A 78 12.39 -15.19 4.68
N ALA A 79 13.13 -15.06 3.58
CA ALA A 79 13.74 -13.81 3.16
C ALA A 79 12.70 -12.90 2.48
N ALA A 80 12.21 -11.87 3.18
CA ALA A 80 11.24 -10.93 2.63
C ALA A 80 11.91 -9.66 2.10
N SER A 81 11.42 -9.16 0.97
CA SER A 81 11.80 -7.88 0.37
C SER A 81 10.56 -7.09 -0.02
N VAL A 82 10.71 -5.77 -0.17
CA VAL A 82 9.63 -4.87 -0.56
C VAL A 82 9.96 -4.27 -1.92
N LEU A 83 9.01 -4.33 -2.84
CA LEU A 83 9.09 -3.65 -4.13
C LEU A 83 8.04 -2.55 -4.14
N ASP A 84 8.49 -1.29 -4.19
CA ASP A 84 7.60 -0.14 -4.32
C ASP A 84 8.18 0.90 -5.29
N LEU A 85 7.36 1.85 -5.68
CA LEU A 85 7.76 3.01 -6.46
C LEU A 85 8.76 3.86 -5.66
N PRO A 86 9.73 4.51 -6.33
CA PRO A 86 10.58 5.49 -5.68
C PRO A 86 9.70 6.59 -5.10
N ARG A 87 10.00 7.05 -3.88
CA ARG A 87 9.27 8.16 -3.26
C ARG A 87 9.34 9.36 -4.22
N TRP A 88 8.20 9.73 -4.83
CA TRP A 88 8.09 10.97 -5.56
C TRP A 88 8.25 12.12 -4.55
N SER A 89 9.41 12.76 -4.50
CA SER A 89 9.49 14.16 -4.08
C SER A 89 9.33 15.00 -5.34
N ARG A 90 8.38 15.94 -5.33
CA ARG A 90 8.37 16.98 -6.35
C ARG A 90 9.70 17.73 -6.22
N SER A 91 10.54 17.62 -7.24
CA SER A 91 11.67 18.53 -7.42
C SER A 91 11.12 19.95 -7.46
N GLU A 92 11.55 20.80 -6.52
CA GLU A 92 11.33 22.24 -6.60
C GLU A 92 11.77 22.71 -7.99
N LYS A 93 10.90 23.46 -8.69
CA LYS A 93 11.31 24.12 -9.93
C LYS A 93 12.54 24.98 -9.61
N PRO A 94 13.63 24.92 -10.39
CA PRO A 94 14.73 25.85 -10.20
C PRO A 94 14.20 27.28 -10.37
N ALA A 95 14.58 28.16 -9.45
CA ALA A 95 14.24 29.58 -9.51
C ALA A 95 14.68 30.17 -10.87
N PRO A 96 13.87 31.04 -11.50
CA PRO A 96 14.27 31.68 -12.74
C PRO A 96 15.54 32.51 -12.52
N GLN A 97 16.50 32.35 -13.43
CA GLN A 97 17.73 33.15 -13.50
C GLN A 97 17.43 34.61 -13.84
#